data_AF-A0A9D7GLI5-F1
#
_entry.id   AF-A0A9D7GLI5-F1
#
_cell.length_a   1.000
_cell.length_b   1.000
_cell.length_c   1.000
_cell.angle_alpha   90.00
_cell.angle_beta   90.00
_cell.angle_gamma   90.00
#
_symmetry.space_group_name_H-M   'P 1'
#
loop_
_entity.id
_entity.type
_entity.pdbx_description
1 polymer ?
#
loop_
_entity_poly.entity_id
_entity_poly.type
_entity_poly.pdbx_seq_one_letter_code
_entity_poly.pdbx_strand_id
1 'polypeptide(L)'
;MSRLFLHRYVKYLVLACMVLVLFHPTLDGQALTLHEWIKLVKNNHPLITVAELQEDKAKANFLKARGNFDPVAGFDWNQKTYGNSHYYSLANGEFNIPTTFGMKFTSGYEINRGLFANPENISPGNGLLFAGVSIPLGQGLWIDESRAILRQSEIGIEIGKLAKSEEFNNIMYRSVLIYLDWFQAYYTKEVVSTAFKNAEERKNAIRSQALQGDRPGLDTIEANIQWQLIFLSLQQAELELKNVETILNTFVWENGENKKFFHCMRQTIRIKPFWKYRKRKR
;
A
#
# COMPACT_ATOMS: atom_id res chain seq x y z
N MET A 1 -20.65 39.87 55.88
CA MET A 1 -20.56 38.40 55.67
C MET A 1 -20.09 37.98 54.26
N SER A 2 -20.24 38.80 53.21
CA SER A 2 -19.91 38.42 51.81
C SER A 2 -18.40 38.33 51.46
N ARG A 3 -17.53 39.13 52.10
CA ARG A 3 -16.08 39.13 51.78
C ARG A 3 -15.32 37.87 52.20
N LEU A 4 -15.77 37.18 53.26
CA LEU A 4 -15.15 35.94 53.74
C LEU A 4 -15.48 34.73 52.83
N PHE A 5 -16.65 34.74 52.19
CA PHE A 5 -17.04 33.69 51.24
C PHE A 5 -16.27 33.80 49.92
N LEU A 6 -16.03 35.01 49.43
CA LEU A 6 -15.29 35.24 48.19
C LEU A 6 -13.83 34.74 48.30
N HIS A 7 -13.17 35.00 49.43
CA HIS A 7 -11.80 34.51 49.66
C HIS A 7 -11.70 32.99 49.77
N ARG A 8 -12.73 32.30 50.30
CA ARG A 8 -12.76 30.83 50.31
C ARG A 8 -12.88 30.27 48.89
N TYR A 9 -13.77 30.82 48.07
CA TYR A 9 -13.92 30.38 46.67
C TYR A 9 -12.66 30.62 45.82
N VAL A 10 -12.01 31.78 45.96
CA VAL A 10 -10.76 32.07 45.24
C VAL A 10 -9.65 31.11 45.65
N LYS A 11 -9.55 30.74 46.95
CA LYS A 11 -8.58 29.73 47.39
C LYS A 11 -8.85 28.35 46.79
N TYR A 12 -10.10 27.88 46.76
CA TYR A 12 -10.43 26.61 46.11
C TYR A 12 -10.19 26.64 44.61
N LEU A 13 -10.42 27.76 43.95
CA LEU A 13 -10.20 27.93 42.51
C LEU A 13 -8.69 27.91 42.18
N VAL A 14 -7.86 28.59 42.98
CA VAL A 14 -6.40 28.55 42.84
C VAL A 14 -5.84 27.16 43.12
N LEU A 15 -6.36 26.46 44.14
CA LEU A 15 -5.92 25.12 44.51
C LEU A 15 -6.34 24.07 43.47
N ALA A 16 -7.55 24.20 42.89
CA ALA A 16 -7.99 23.39 41.76
C ALA A 16 -7.14 23.63 40.49
N CYS A 17 -6.73 24.87 40.23
CA CYS A 17 -5.85 25.22 39.12
C CYS A 17 -4.43 24.64 39.31
N MET A 18 -3.92 24.64 40.55
CA MET A 18 -2.62 24.06 40.89
C MET A 18 -2.61 22.52 40.76
N VAL A 19 -3.72 21.85 41.06
CA VAL A 19 -3.87 20.39 40.86
C VAL A 19 -3.97 20.04 39.38
N LEU A 20 -4.60 20.88 38.55
CA LEU A 20 -4.66 20.70 37.09
C LEU A 20 -3.28 20.81 36.42
N VAL A 21 -2.39 21.68 36.91
CA VAL A 21 -1.02 21.83 36.39
C VAL A 21 -0.14 20.61 36.72
N LEU A 22 -0.40 19.93 37.85
CA LEU A 22 0.35 18.75 38.28
C LEU A 22 -0.06 17.45 37.58
N PHE A 23 -1.23 17.43 36.93
CA PHE A 23 -1.76 16.29 36.17
C PHE A 23 -1.72 16.51 34.65
N HIS A 24 -0.76 17.29 34.13
CA HIS A 24 -0.45 17.17 32.72
C HIS A 24 0.24 15.82 32.51
N PRO A 25 -0.36 14.84 31.80
CA PRO A 25 0.41 13.72 31.29
C PRO A 25 1.51 14.34 30.43
N THR A 26 2.76 14.21 30.88
CA THR A 26 3.89 14.39 29.98
C THR A 26 3.71 13.32 28.92
N LEU A 27 3.20 13.74 27.75
CA LEU A 27 3.32 12.98 26.52
C LEU A 27 4.82 12.87 26.28
N ASP A 28 5.43 11.86 26.90
CA ASP A 28 6.80 11.49 26.69
C ASP A 28 6.86 11.11 25.21
N GLY A 29 7.32 12.06 24.41
CA GLY A 29 7.36 11.94 22.96
C GLY A 29 8.16 10.72 22.60
N GLN A 30 7.48 9.61 22.29
CA GLN A 30 8.14 8.42 21.77
C GLN A 30 8.78 8.84 20.45
N ALA A 31 10.11 8.95 20.48
CA ALA A 31 10.90 9.21 19.28
C ALA A 31 10.64 8.06 18.32
N LEU A 32 10.16 8.37 17.11
CA LEU A 32 9.86 7.36 16.10
C LEU A 32 11.11 6.53 15.81
N THR A 33 11.16 5.34 16.38
CA THR A 33 12.24 4.40 16.13
C THR A 33 12.02 3.71 14.79
N LEU A 34 13.10 3.21 14.18
CA LEU A 34 13.00 2.40 12.95
C LEU A 34 12.05 1.20 13.13
N HIS A 35 12.02 0.61 14.32
CA HIS A 35 11.14 -0.52 14.62
C HIS A 35 9.65 -0.12 14.64
N GLU A 36 9.33 1.00 15.26
CA GLU A 36 7.96 1.56 15.25
C GLU A 36 7.55 1.97 13.84
N TRP A 37 8.47 2.55 13.07
CA TRP A 37 8.26 2.88 11.67
C TRP A 37 7.90 1.65 10.83
N ILE A 38 8.71 0.58 10.90
CA ILE A 38 8.44 -0.67 10.16
C ILE A 38 7.08 -1.24 10.55
N LYS A 39 6.73 -1.25 11.83
CA LYS A 39 5.41 -1.72 12.31
C LYS A 39 4.27 -0.88 11.73
N LEU A 40 4.43 0.44 11.75
CA LEU A 40 3.43 1.36 11.23
C LEU A 40 3.21 1.15 9.74
N VAL A 41 4.28 1.09 8.94
CA VAL A 41 4.20 0.82 7.50
C VAL A 41 3.57 -0.54 7.25
N LYS A 42 3.98 -1.58 7.99
CA LYS A 42 3.46 -2.95 7.83
C LYS A 42 1.94 -3.04 7.96
N ASN A 43 1.38 -2.31 8.92
CA ASN A 43 -0.06 -2.41 9.23
C ASN A 43 -0.93 -1.53 8.34
N ASN A 44 -0.35 -0.47 7.79
CA ASN A 44 -1.14 0.61 7.20
C ASN A 44 -0.91 0.83 5.71
N HIS A 45 0.21 0.36 5.14
CA HIS A 45 0.57 0.70 3.77
C HIS A 45 -0.33 -0.02 2.75
N PRO A 46 -1.01 0.68 1.83
CA PRO A 46 -1.99 0.08 0.93
C PRO A 46 -1.38 -0.93 -0.05
N LEU A 47 -0.12 -0.74 -0.48
CA LEU A 47 0.52 -1.74 -1.35
C LEU A 47 0.78 -3.08 -0.64
N ILE A 48 0.79 -3.12 0.70
CA ILE A 48 0.92 -4.39 1.43
C ILE A 48 -0.36 -5.20 1.31
N THR A 49 -1.53 -4.56 1.40
CA THR A 49 -2.81 -5.25 1.18
C THR A 49 -2.93 -5.72 -0.28
N VAL A 50 -2.44 -4.92 -1.24
CA VAL A 50 -2.36 -5.34 -2.65
C VAL A 50 -1.41 -6.53 -2.85
N ALA A 51 -0.28 -6.57 -2.15
CA ALA A 51 0.66 -7.69 -2.19
C ALA A 51 0.02 -8.98 -1.64
N GLU A 52 -0.77 -8.89 -0.57
CA GLU A 52 -1.49 -10.02 0.00
C GLU A 52 -2.49 -10.65 -0.99
N LEU A 53 -3.14 -9.82 -1.83
CA LEU A 53 -4.09 -10.28 -2.84
C LEU A 53 -3.46 -11.11 -3.97
N GLN A 54 -2.13 -11.10 -4.15
CA GLN A 54 -1.48 -11.89 -5.21
C GLN A 54 -1.62 -13.39 -4.97
N GLU A 55 -1.49 -13.82 -3.71
CA GLU A 55 -1.67 -15.21 -3.32
C GLU A 55 -3.14 -15.64 -3.51
N ASP A 56 -4.08 -14.78 -3.12
CA ASP A 56 -5.52 -15.07 -3.24
C ASP A 56 -5.98 -15.10 -4.70
N LYS A 57 -5.44 -14.21 -5.53
CA LYS A 57 -5.65 -14.24 -6.98
C LYS A 57 -5.12 -15.54 -7.58
N ALA A 58 -3.95 -16.02 -7.17
CA ALA A 58 -3.41 -17.29 -7.64
C ALA A 58 -4.29 -18.49 -7.22
N LYS A 59 -4.77 -18.52 -5.96
CA LYS A 59 -5.72 -19.52 -5.47
C LYS A 59 -7.04 -19.48 -6.25
N ALA A 60 -7.57 -18.28 -6.52
CA ALA A 60 -8.78 -18.10 -7.31
C ALA A 60 -8.62 -18.59 -8.75
N ASN A 61 -7.45 -18.35 -9.37
CA ASN A 61 -7.12 -18.88 -10.69
C ASN A 61 -7.05 -20.41 -10.70
N PHE A 62 -6.49 -21.02 -9.65
CA PHE A 62 -6.49 -22.48 -9.49
C PHE A 62 -7.91 -23.04 -9.34
N LEU A 63 -8.77 -22.39 -8.53
CA LEU A 63 -10.17 -22.78 -8.42
C LEU A 63 -10.92 -22.65 -9.76
N LYS A 64 -10.69 -21.56 -10.51
CA LYS A 64 -11.24 -21.39 -11.86
C LYS A 64 -10.78 -22.51 -12.80
N ALA A 65 -9.50 -22.88 -12.76
CA ALA A 65 -8.96 -23.97 -13.57
C ALA A 65 -9.57 -25.33 -13.20
N ARG A 66 -9.82 -25.57 -11.91
CA ARG A 66 -10.54 -26.76 -11.43
C ARG A 66 -11.98 -26.80 -11.94
N GLY A 67 -12.65 -25.63 -12.01
CA GLY A 67 -14.01 -25.50 -12.52
C GLY A 67 -14.20 -25.94 -13.98
N ASN A 68 -13.13 -26.02 -14.77
CA ASN A 68 -13.19 -26.60 -16.12
C ASN A 68 -13.57 -28.10 -16.13
N PHE A 69 -13.45 -28.78 -14.99
CA PHE A 69 -13.80 -30.18 -14.82
C PHE A 69 -15.13 -30.38 -14.08
N ASP A 70 -15.85 -29.30 -13.77
CA ASP A 70 -17.16 -29.39 -13.13
C ASP A 70 -18.25 -29.70 -14.18
N PRO A 71 -19.32 -30.43 -13.81
CA PRO A 71 -20.46 -30.64 -14.70
C PRO A 71 -21.12 -29.31 -15.08
N VAL A 72 -21.38 -29.12 -16.37
CA VAL A 72 -22.05 -27.93 -16.90
C VAL A 72 -23.38 -28.33 -17.50
N ALA A 73 -24.45 -27.69 -17.06
CA ALA A 73 -25.75 -27.74 -17.70
C ALA A 73 -25.97 -26.45 -18.51
N GLY A 74 -26.31 -26.61 -19.79
CA GLY A 74 -26.62 -25.52 -20.71
C GLY A 74 -28.05 -25.62 -21.22
N PHE A 75 -28.66 -24.48 -21.50
CA PHE A 75 -29.92 -24.41 -22.22
C PHE A 75 -29.83 -23.29 -23.24
N ASP A 76 -29.94 -23.65 -24.51
CA ASP A 76 -29.91 -22.74 -25.64
C ASP A 76 -31.28 -22.70 -26.30
N TRP A 77 -31.80 -21.49 -26.53
CA TRP A 77 -33.05 -21.29 -27.27
C TRP A 77 -32.85 -20.23 -28.36
N ASN A 78 -32.92 -20.68 -29.61
CA ASN A 78 -32.70 -19.87 -30.79
C ASN A 78 -33.96 -19.84 -31.65
N GLN A 79 -34.51 -18.64 -31.85
CA GLN A 79 -35.68 -18.43 -32.69
C GLN A 79 -35.41 -17.39 -33.76
N LYS A 80 -35.82 -17.66 -34.99
CA LYS A 80 -35.76 -16.71 -36.10
C LYS A 80 -37.13 -16.51 -36.71
N THR A 81 -37.52 -15.25 -36.79
CA THR A 81 -38.75 -14.78 -37.45
C THR A 81 -38.34 -13.69 -38.44
N TYR A 82 -38.87 -13.71 -39.66
CA TYR A 82 -38.62 -12.67 -40.66
C TYR A 82 -39.92 -12.33 -41.39
N GLY A 83 -40.30 -11.05 -41.38
CA GLY A 83 -41.64 -10.61 -41.76
C GLY A 83 -42.72 -11.25 -40.88
N ASN A 84 -43.79 -11.76 -41.50
CA ASN A 84 -44.86 -12.50 -40.83
C ASN A 84 -44.62 -14.02 -40.77
N SER A 85 -43.41 -14.51 -41.05
CA SER A 85 -43.12 -15.94 -41.10
C SER A 85 -42.15 -16.37 -39.99
N HIS A 86 -42.51 -17.44 -39.28
CA HIS A 86 -41.63 -18.11 -38.32
C HIS A 86 -40.75 -19.12 -39.05
N TYR A 87 -39.44 -18.84 -39.09
CA TYR A 87 -38.50 -19.65 -39.87
C TYR A 87 -38.11 -20.91 -39.10
N TYR A 88 -37.64 -20.74 -37.86
CA TYR A 88 -37.27 -21.85 -36.98
C TYR A 88 -37.32 -21.46 -35.50
N SER A 89 -37.44 -22.48 -34.66
CA SER A 89 -37.27 -22.47 -33.21
C SER A 89 -36.48 -23.72 -32.82
N LEU A 90 -35.28 -23.51 -32.27
CA LEU A 90 -34.35 -24.54 -31.84
C LEU A 90 -34.16 -24.40 -30.33
N ALA A 91 -34.53 -25.42 -29.57
CA ALA A 91 -34.31 -25.46 -28.13
C ALA A 91 -33.44 -26.69 -27.80
N ASN A 92 -32.31 -26.48 -27.14
CA ASN A 92 -31.38 -27.53 -26.77
C ASN A 92 -31.02 -27.41 -25.28
N GLY A 93 -31.32 -28.45 -24.50
CA GLY A 93 -30.81 -28.60 -23.14
C GLY A 93 -29.69 -29.63 -23.13
N GLU A 94 -28.49 -29.24 -22.70
CA GLU A 94 -27.34 -30.14 -22.64
C GLU A 94 -26.76 -30.22 -21.22
N PHE A 95 -26.21 -31.37 -20.90
CA PHE A 95 -25.52 -31.66 -19.66
C PHE A 95 -24.19 -32.35 -19.98
N ASN A 96 -23.11 -31.69 -19.61
CA ASN A 96 -21.75 -32.04 -19.97
C ASN A 96 -20.95 -32.35 -18.70
N ILE A 97 -20.42 -33.58 -18.57
CA ILE A 97 -19.50 -33.97 -17.51
C ILE A 97 -18.11 -34.20 -18.12
N PRO A 98 -17.22 -33.21 -18.08
CA PRO A 98 -15.82 -33.40 -18.41
C PRO A 98 -15.10 -34.22 -17.32
N THR A 99 -14.15 -35.06 -17.71
CA THR A 99 -13.31 -35.82 -16.76
C THR A 99 -11.84 -35.45 -16.92
N THR A 100 -11.07 -35.55 -15.84
CA THR A 100 -9.64 -35.18 -15.84
C THR A 100 -8.79 -36.08 -16.75
N PHE A 101 -9.19 -37.32 -16.99
CA PHE A 101 -8.51 -38.27 -17.88
C PHE A 101 -8.87 -38.11 -19.37
N GLY A 102 -9.60 -37.06 -19.74
CA GLY A 102 -9.83 -36.65 -21.13
C GLY A 102 -11.13 -37.16 -21.75
N MET A 103 -11.91 -38.00 -21.06
CA MET A 103 -13.24 -38.39 -21.55
C MET A 103 -14.27 -37.32 -21.20
N LYS A 104 -15.24 -37.07 -22.09
CA LYS A 104 -16.37 -36.17 -21.83
C LYS A 104 -17.67 -36.93 -22.04
N PHE A 105 -18.53 -36.93 -21.04
CA PHE A 105 -19.88 -37.48 -21.14
C PHE A 105 -20.85 -36.33 -21.43
N THR A 106 -21.67 -36.50 -22.46
CA THR A 106 -22.68 -35.51 -22.83
C THR A 106 -24.03 -36.20 -22.87
N SER A 107 -25.03 -35.59 -22.24
CA SER A 107 -26.43 -36.01 -22.33
C SER A 107 -27.28 -34.77 -22.58
N GLY A 108 -28.33 -34.88 -23.36
CA GLY A 108 -29.16 -33.71 -23.66
C GLY A 108 -30.51 -34.06 -24.25
N TYR A 109 -31.33 -33.03 -24.37
CA TYR A 109 -32.66 -33.11 -24.94
C TYR A 109 -32.90 -31.92 -25.86
N GLU A 110 -33.22 -32.18 -27.11
CA GLU A 110 -33.43 -31.14 -28.13
C GLU A 110 -34.86 -31.18 -28.72
N ILE A 111 -35.38 -29.98 -29.01
CA ILE A 111 -36.63 -29.73 -29.71
C ILE A 111 -36.35 -28.70 -30.80
N ASN A 112 -36.16 -29.18 -32.02
CA ASN A 112 -35.88 -28.33 -33.17
C ASN A 112 -37.05 -28.40 -34.16
N ARG A 113 -37.68 -27.25 -34.43
CA ARG A 113 -38.86 -27.13 -35.32
C ARG A 113 -38.75 -25.93 -36.24
N GLY A 114 -39.31 -26.04 -37.45
CA GLY A 114 -39.39 -24.93 -38.39
C GLY A 114 -39.54 -25.40 -39.84
N LEU A 115 -40.37 -24.71 -40.61
CA LEU A 115 -40.57 -24.98 -42.04
C LEU A 115 -39.31 -24.69 -42.87
N PHE A 116 -38.44 -23.80 -42.37
CA PHE A 116 -37.19 -23.39 -43.01
C PHE A 116 -35.96 -23.77 -42.18
N ALA A 117 -36.10 -24.71 -41.24
CA ALA A 117 -34.98 -25.29 -40.53
C ALA A 117 -34.23 -26.28 -41.45
N ASN A 118 -32.91 -26.44 -41.26
CA ASN A 118 -32.17 -27.48 -41.97
C ASN A 118 -32.77 -28.85 -41.62
N PRO A 119 -33.21 -29.68 -42.60
CA PRO A 119 -33.84 -30.96 -42.33
C PRO A 119 -33.04 -31.91 -41.42
N GLU A 120 -31.71 -31.83 -41.47
CA GLU A 120 -30.80 -32.61 -40.61
C GLU A 120 -30.90 -32.25 -39.12
N ASN A 121 -31.34 -31.03 -38.80
CA ASN A 121 -31.48 -30.56 -37.44
C ASN A 121 -32.91 -30.76 -36.89
N ILE A 122 -33.86 -31.28 -37.68
CA ILE A 122 -35.25 -31.42 -37.25
C ILE A 122 -35.38 -32.65 -36.34
N SER A 123 -35.70 -32.40 -35.07
CA SER A 123 -35.91 -33.47 -34.08
C SER A 123 -37.30 -34.12 -34.25
N PRO A 124 -37.51 -35.37 -33.78
CA PRO A 124 -38.81 -36.03 -33.79
C PRO A 124 -39.89 -35.23 -33.04
N GLY A 125 -41.18 -35.50 -33.32
CA GLY A 125 -42.30 -34.74 -32.74
C GLY A 125 -42.31 -34.66 -31.20
N ASN A 126 -41.78 -35.69 -30.54
CA ASN A 126 -41.65 -35.81 -29.09
C ASN A 126 -40.29 -35.33 -28.53
N GLY A 127 -39.46 -34.66 -29.35
CA GLY A 127 -38.09 -34.29 -29.02
C GLY A 127 -37.08 -35.44 -29.20
N LEU A 128 -35.79 -35.13 -29.12
CA LEU A 128 -34.70 -36.11 -29.17
C LEU A 128 -33.93 -36.10 -27.85
N LEU A 129 -33.97 -37.23 -27.13
CA LEU A 129 -33.08 -37.49 -26.00
C LEU A 129 -31.81 -38.18 -26.52
N PHE A 130 -30.65 -37.63 -26.20
CA PHE A 130 -29.37 -38.20 -26.62
C PHE A 130 -28.38 -38.30 -25.47
N ALA A 131 -27.48 -39.28 -25.56
CA ALA A 131 -26.34 -39.45 -24.68
C ALA A 131 -25.14 -39.94 -25.51
N GLY A 132 -23.96 -39.40 -25.22
CA GLY A 132 -22.74 -39.68 -25.97
C GLY A 132 -21.49 -39.58 -25.10
N VAL A 133 -20.43 -40.23 -25.55
CA VAL A 133 -19.09 -40.17 -24.96
C VAL A 133 -18.13 -39.66 -26.00
N SER A 134 -17.34 -38.65 -25.64
CA SER A 134 -16.27 -38.11 -26.48
C SER A 134 -14.93 -38.51 -25.89
N ILE A 135 -14.08 -39.13 -26.71
CA ILE A 135 -12.73 -39.58 -26.34
C ILE A 135 -11.74 -38.96 -27.34
N PRO A 136 -10.85 -38.06 -26.90
CA PRO A 136 -9.82 -37.49 -27.76
C PRO A 136 -8.76 -38.54 -28.08
N LEU A 137 -8.31 -38.57 -29.34
CA LEU A 137 -7.24 -39.46 -29.80
C LEU A 137 -5.93 -38.68 -29.99
N GLY A 138 -4.79 -39.34 -29.75
CA GLY A 138 -3.46 -38.74 -29.93
C GLY A 138 -3.06 -37.76 -28.82
N GLN A 139 -2.56 -36.57 -29.18
CA GLN A 139 -2.00 -35.60 -28.23
C GLN A 139 -3.01 -35.17 -27.15
N GLY A 140 -4.29 -35.03 -27.52
CA GLY A 140 -5.38 -34.67 -26.60
C GLY A 140 -5.70 -35.71 -25.53
N LEU A 141 -5.20 -36.95 -25.66
CA LEU A 141 -5.29 -37.97 -24.61
C LEU A 141 -4.24 -37.75 -23.50
N TRP A 142 -3.03 -37.32 -23.87
CA TRP A 142 -1.93 -37.09 -22.92
C TRP A 142 -2.02 -35.71 -22.26
N ILE A 143 -2.29 -34.66 -23.03
CA ILE A 143 -2.41 -33.29 -22.53
C ILE A 143 -3.44 -32.53 -23.36
N ASP A 144 -4.37 -31.87 -22.69
CA ASP A 144 -5.31 -30.94 -23.30
C ASP A 144 -5.14 -29.56 -22.66
N GLU A 145 -5.82 -28.57 -23.22
CA GLU A 145 -5.78 -27.19 -22.74
C GLU A 145 -6.24 -27.10 -21.27
N SER A 146 -7.32 -27.78 -20.89
CA SER A 146 -7.85 -27.74 -19.51
C SER A 146 -6.88 -28.33 -18.48
N ARG A 147 -6.22 -29.46 -18.78
CA ARG A 147 -5.18 -30.07 -17.92
C ARG A 147 -3.93 -29.22 -17.88
N ALA A 148 -3.53 -28.64 -19.01
CA ALA A 148 -2.39 -27.73 -19.06
C ALA A 148 -2.63 -26.50 -18.16
N ILE A 149 -3.82 -25.89 -18.26
CA ILE A 149 -4.24 -24.77 -17.41
C ILE A 149 -4.28 -25.19 -15.94
N LEU A 150 -4.81 -26.37 -15.60
CA LEU A 150 -4.82 -26.87 -14.22
C LEU A 150 -3.41 -26.99 -13.64
N ARG A 151 -2.49 -27.67 -14.35
CA ARG A 151 -1.09 -27.81 -13.94
C ARG A 151 -0.39 -26.45 -13.83
N GLN A 152 -0.63 -25.55 -14.78
CA GLN A 152 -0.06 -24.21 -14.75
C GLN A 152 -0.57 -23.41 -13.55
N SER A 153 -1.86 -23.50 -13.24
CA SER A 153 -2.47 -22.78 -12.12
C SER A 153 -2.03 -23.31 -10.76
N GLU A 154 -1.72 -24.61 -10.66
CA GLU A 154 -1.13 -25.23 -9.48
C GLU A 154 0.25 -24.65 -9.16
N ILE A 155 1.14 -24.61 -10.16
CA ILE A 155 2.45 -23.93 -10.06
C ILE A 155 2.24 -22.43 -9.78
N GLY A 156 1.20 -21.83 -10.36
CA GLY A 156 0.81 -20.45 -10.17
C GLY A 156 0.57 -20.07 -8.70
N ILE A 157 0.15 -20.99 -7.84
CA ILE A 157 -0.01 -20.74 -6.38
C ILE A 157 1.35 -20.41 -5.75
N GLU A 158 2.39 -21.17 -6.08
CA GLU A 158 3.74 -20.92 -5.56
C GLU A 158 4.30 -19.60 -6.09
N ILE A 159 4.11 -19.33 -7.39
CA ILE A 159 4.46 -18.04 -7.99
C ILE A 159 3.76 -16.88 -7.26
N GLY A 160 2.46 -17.02 -6.96
CA GLY A 160 1.71 -16.01 -6.21
C GLY A 160 2.26 -15.75 -4.81
N LYS A 161 2.71 -16.80 -4.10
CA LYS A 161 3.36 -16.67 -2.78
C LYS A 161 4.72 -15.96 -2.87
N LEU A 162 5.51 -16.28 -3.89
CA LEU A 162 6.79 -15.64 -4.14
C LEU A 162 6.60 -14.16 -4.50
N ALA A 163 5.65 -13.85 -5.39
CA ALA A 163 5.32 -12.48 -5.77
C ALA A 163 4.84 -11.64 -4.58
N LYS A 164 3.99 -12.21 -3.72
CA LYS A 164 3.58 -11.58 -2.45
C LYS A 164 4.78 -11.25 -1.57
N SER A 165 5.70 -12.20 -1.41
CA SER A 165 6.90 -12.04 -0.57
C SER A 165 7.87 -11.02 -1.15
N GLU A 166 8.07 -11.03 -2.47
CA GLU A 166 8.89 -10.06 -3.20
C GLU A 166 8.35 -8.64 -3.03
N GLU A 167 7.06 -8.43 -3.30
CA GLU A 167 6.43 -7.12 -3.20
C GLU A 167 6.46 -6.59 -1.76
N PHE A 168 6.17 -7.45 -0.79
CA PHE A 168 6.31 -7.12 0.63
C PHE A 168 7.74 -6.69 0.99
N ASN A 169 8.74 -7.45 0.55
CA ASN A 169 10.14 -7.15 0.81
C ASN A 169 10.57 -5.83 0.14
N ASN A 170 10.14 -5.57 -1.09
CA ASN A 170 10.41 -4.33 -1.80
C ASN A 170 9.82 -3.11 -1.08
N ILE A 171 8.59 -3.20 -0.58
CA ILE A 171 7.94 -2.13 0.19
C ILE A 171 8.70 -1.89 1.50
N MET A 172 9.04 -2.96 2.23
CA MET A 172 9.79 -2.86 3.49
C MET A 172 11.19 -2.28 3.28
N TYR A 173 11.89 -2.71 2.23
CA TYR A 173 13.20 -2.18 1.89
C TYR A 173 13.15 -0.68 1.59
N ARG A 174 12.20 -0.26 0.73
CA ARG A 174 12.02 1.16 0.40
C ARG A 174 11.62 2.00 1.62
N SER A 175 10.77 1.48 2.49
CA SER A 175 10.34 2.20 3.70
C SER A 175 11.51 2.44 4.66
N VAL A 176 12.41 1.47 4.81
CA VAL A 176 13.63 1.62 5.61
C VAL A 176 14.55 2.69 5.02
N LEU A 177 14.78 2.68 3.71
CA LEU A 177 15.60 3.71 3.05
C LEU A 177 15.06 5.11 3.28
N ILE A 178 13.75 5.32 3.09
CA ILE A 178 13.12 6.63 3.30
C ILE A 178 13.22 7.10 4.74
N TYR A 179 13.12 6.19 5.71
CA TYR A 179 13.36 6.52 7.12
C TYR A 179 14.80 6.98 7.35
N LEU A 180 15.79 6.29 6.75
CA LEU A 180 17.20 6.66 6.86
C LEU A 180 17.49 8.01 6.19
N ASP A 181 16.90 8.28 5.03
CA ASP A 181 17.00 9.57 4.34
C ASP A 181 16.42 10.70 5.20
N TRP A 182 15.28 10.46 5.85
CA TRP A 182 14.68 11.43 6.77
C TRP A 182 15.57 11.69 7.98
N PHE A 183 16.08 10.61 8.59
CA PHE A 183 17.00 10.68 9.71
C PHE A 183 18.24 11.49 9.34
N GLN A 184 18.83 11.23 8.18
CA GLN A 184 19.99 11.97 7.67
C GLN A 184 19.64 13.45 7.44
N ALA A 185 18.56 13.76 6.73
CA ALA A 185 18.15 15.13 6.45
C ALA A 185 17.89 15.94 7.74
N TYR A 186 17.28 15.30 8.73
CA TYR A 186 17.03 15.91 10.04
C TYR A 186 18.34 16.31 10.74
N TYR A 187 19.29 15.38 10.83
CA TYR A 187 20.57 15.66 11.49
C TYR A 187 21.45 16.63 10.70
N THR A 188 21.41 16.57 9.36
CA THR A 188 22.08 17.57 8.51
C THR A 188 21.55 18.98 8.82
N LYS A 189 20.22 19.14 8.88
CA LYS A 189 19.59 20.42 9.24
C LYS A 189 19.99 20.86 10.64
N GLU A 190 20.08 19.94 11.61
CA GLU A 190 20.51 20.26 12.98
C GLU A 190 21.96 20.78 13.00
N VAL A 191 22.89 20.08 12.34
CA VAL A 191 24.31 20.47 12.24
C VAL A 191 24.46 21.83 11.56
N VAL A 192 23.78 22.04 10.43
CA VAL A 192 23.84 23.32 9.70
C VAL A 192 23.20 24.45 10.49
N SER A 193 22.14 24.18 11.26
CA SER A 193 21.54 25.17 12.17
C SER A 193 22.50 25.60 13.27
N THR A 194 23.29 24.68 13.83
CA THR A 194 24.37 25.02 14.77
C THR A 194 25.48 25.83 14.07
N ALA A 195 25.90 25.42 12.87
CA ALA A 195 26.90 26.15 12.09
C ALA A 195 26.45 27.59 11.79
N PHE A 196 25.17 27.79 11.46
CA PHE A 196 24.58 29.10 11.22
C PHE A 196 24.66 30.01 12.46
N LYS A 197 24.30 29.48 13.65
CA LYS A 197 24.42 30.23 14.92
C LYS A 197 25.87 30.62 15.22
N ASN A 198 26.81 29.69 15.05
CA ASN A 198 28.23 29.95 15.26
C ASN A 198 28.77 30.99 14.27
N ALA A 199 28.32 30.95 13.01
CA ALA A 199 28.70 31.93 11.99
C ALA A 199 28.13 33.33 12.28
N GLU A 200 26.92 33.41 12.82
CA GLU A 200 26.31 34.66 13.26
C GLU A 200 27.08 35.28 14.43
N GLU A 201 27.43 34.48 15.44
CA GLU A 201 28.29 34.91 16.56
C GLU A 201 29.63 35.43 16.06
N ARG A 202 30.30 34.68 15.16
CA ARG A 202 31.58 35.09 14.58
C ARG A 202 31.48 36.39 13.77
N LYS A 203 30.44 36.55 12.95
CA LYS A 203 30.19 37.78 12.18
C LYS A 203 30.07 38.99 13.12
N ASN A 204 29.31 38.84 14.21
CA ASN A 204 29.11 39.89 15.19
C ASN A 204 30.40 40.23 15.95
N ALA A 205 31.21 39.23 16.31
CA ALA A 205 32.52 39.42 16.95
C ALA A 205 33.51 40.17 16.05
N ILE A 206 33.62 39.78 14.77
CA ILE A 206 34.51 40.44 13.80
C ILE A 206 34.07 41.89 13.56
N ARG A 207 32.76 42.13 13.44
CA ARG A 207 32.21 43.50 13.34
C ARG A 207 32.60 44.35 14.55
N SER A 208 32.49 43.80 15.76
CA SER A 208 32.85 44.51 16.99
C SER A 208 34.35 44.84 17.06
N GLN A 209 35.23 43.92 16.65
CA GLN A 209 36.68 44.13 16.61
C GLN A 209 37.09 45.20 15.58
N ALA A 210 36.46 45.20 14.40
CA ALA A 210 36.71 46.22 13.38
C ALA A 210 36.29 47.63 13.86
N LEU A 211 35.17 47.74 14.58
CA LEU A 211 34.74 49.00 15.19
C LEU A 211 35.70 49.53 16.27
N GLN A 212 36.44 48.64 16.93
CA GLN A 212 37.47 48.98 17.93
C GLN A 212 38.83 49.30 17.28
N GLY A 213 38.98 49.09 15.97
CA GLY A 213 40.24 49.29 15.25
C GLY A 213 41.19 48.10 15.27
N ASP A 214 40.81 46.98 15.89
CA ASP A 214 41.65 45.77 15.99
C ASP A 214 41.71 44.97 14.67
N ARG A 215 40.78 45.22 13.74
CA ARG A 215 40.70 44.53 12.44
C ARG A 215 40.33 45.45 11.29
N PRO A 216 40.76 45.15 10.04
CA PRO A 216 40.31 45.87 8.86
C PRO A 216 38.79 45.75 8.63
N GLY A 217 38.19 46.78 8.04
CA GLY A 217 36.78 46.75 7.62
C GLY A 217 36.46 45.65 6.60
N LEU A 218 37.43 45.27 5.76
CA LEU A 218 37.29 44.20 4.75
C LEU A 218 36.91 42.85 5.39
N ASP A 219 37.50 42.49 6.54
CA ASP A 219 37.19 41.26 7.28
C ASP A 219 35.70 41.16 7.65
N THR A 220 35.03 42.30 7.86
CA THR A 220 33.59 42.33 8.16
C THR A 220 32.74 41.95 6.95
N ILE A 221 33.18 42.31 5.74
CA ILE A 221 32.52 41.95 4.48
C ILE A 221 32.70 40.45 4.23
N GLU A 222 33.92 39.93 4.40
CA GLU A 222 34.20 38.50 4.27
C GLU A 222 33.38 37.66 5.25
N ALA A 223 33.34 38.06 6.52
CA ALA A 223 32.55 37.38 7.55
C ALA A 223 31.05 37.40 7.23
N ASN A 224 30.53 38.50 6.67
CA ASN A 224 29.14 38.61 6.24
C ASN A 224 28.83 37.69 5.06
N ILE A 225 29.73 37.60 4.06
CA ILE A 225 29.58 36.67 2.92
C ILE A 225 29.55 35.22 3.42
N GLN A 226 30.43 34.84 4.34
CA GLN A 226 30.45 33.48 4.92
C GLN A 226 29.15 33.15 5.66
N TRP A 227 28.63 34.10 6.45
CA TRP A 227 27.33 33.94 7.11
C TRP A 227 26.18 33.77 6.09
N GLN A 228 26.18 34.53 5.00
CA GLN A 228 25.19 34.39 3.92
C GLN A 228 25.27 33.02 3.23
N LEU A 229 26.47 32.51 2.95
CA LEU A 229 26.65 31.17 2.38
C LEU A 229 26.09 30.08 3.30
N ILE A 230 26.34 30.18 4.62
CA ILE A 230 25.80 29.22 5.60
C ILE A 230 24.28 29.39 5.73
N PHE A 231 23.75 30.61 5.67
CA PHE A 231 22.30 30.84 5.60
C PHE A 231 21.66 30.12 4.41
N LEU A 232 22.25 30.23 3.21
CA LEU A 232 21.77 29.51 2.03
C LEU A 232 21.82 27.99 2.24
N SER A 233 22.89 27.46 2.84
CA SER A 233 22.98 26.03 3.16
C SER A 233 21.91 25.57 4.16
N LEU A 234 21.53 26.43 5.12
CA LEU A 234 20.45 26.14 6.07
C LEU A 234 19.11 26.07 5.35
N GLN A 235 18.82 27.02 4.47
CA GLN A 235 17.58 27.02 3.68
C GLN A 235 17.49 25.77 2.78
N GLN A 236 18.61 25.35 2.19
CA GLN A 236 18.68 24.12 1.42
C GLN A 236 18.40 22.88 2.28
N ALA A 237 19.04 22.76 3.45
CA ALA A 237 18.81 21.64 4.37
C ALA A 237 17.35 21.59 4.90
N GLU A 238 16.73 22.75 5.11
CA GLU A 238 15.31 22.84 5.49
C GLU A 238 14.36 22.40 4.37
N LEU A 239 14.68 22.76 3.12
CA LEU A 239 13.94 22.30 1.94
C LEU A 239 14.06 20.79 1.77
N GLU A 240 15.27 20.24 1.87
CA GLU A 240 15.53 18.80 1.76
C GLU A 240 14.78 18.01 2.82
N LEU A 241 14.84 18.44 4.09
CA LEU A 241 14.06 17.82 5.16
C LEU A 241 12.57 17.82 4.82
N LYS A 242 12.02 18.95 4.35
CA LYS A 242 10.59 19.05 3.99
C LYS A 242 10.22 18.14 2.82
N ASN A 243 11.10 17.99 1.83
CA ASN A 243 10.89 17.09 0.71
C ASN A 243 10.84 15.63 1.20
N VAL A 244 11.81 15.21 2.01
CA VAL A 244 11.85 13.84 2.54
C VAL A 244 10.69 13.59 3.50
N GLU A 245 10.31 14.54 4.36
CA GLU A 245 9.11 14.45 5.18
C GLU A 245 7.85 14.23 4.32
N THR A 246 7.74 14.89 3.17
CA THR A 246 6.61 14.72 2.25
C THR A 246 6.56 13.32 1.68
N ILE A 247 7.71 12.77 1.25
CA ILE A 247 7.83 11.39 0.77
C ILE A 247 7.51 10.39 1.89
N LEU A 248 8.04 10.61 3.08
CA LEU A 248 7.82 9.72 4.22
C LEU A 248 6.34 9.67 4.61
N ASN A 249 5.62 10.80 4.56
CA ASN A 249 4.16 10.80 4.79
C ASN A 249 3.41 9.92 3.77
N THR A 250 3.88 9.75 2.53
CA THR A 250 3.19 8.86 1.56
C THR A 250 3.24 7.39 1.94
N PHE A 251 4.07 6.99 2.90
CA PHE A 251 4.15 5.63 3.41
C PHE A 251 3.21 5.39 4.62
N VAL A 252 2.63 6.45 5.19
CA VAL A 252 1.73 6.38 6.35
C VAL A 252 0.30 6.65 5.91
N TRP A 253 -0.55 5.63 6.00
CA TRP A 253 -1.97 5.73 5.68
C TRP A 253 -2.81 5.39 6.91
N GLU A 254 -3.96 6.03 7.07
CA GLU A 254 -4.93 5.65 8.10
C GLU A 254 -6.32 5.92 7.54
N ASN A 255 -7.20 4.93 7.56
CA ASN A 255 -8.59 5.04 7.07
C ASN A 255 -8.71 5.54 5.61
N GLY A 256 -7.77 5.18 4.74
CA GLY A 256 -7.80 5.55 3.31
C GLY A 256 -7.30 6.97 3.01
N GLU A 257 -6.87 7.73 4.01
CA GLU A 257 -6.24 9.04 3.84
C GLU A 257 -4.77 9.03 4.29
N ASN A 258 -3.95 9.81 3.58
CA ASN A 258 -2.58 10.09 3.98
C ASN A 258 -2.60 11.09 5.15
N LYS A 259 -2.34 10.60 6.37
CA LYS A 259 -2.16 11.49 7.52
C LYS A 259 -0.82 12.21 7.38
N LYS A 260 -0.85 13.54 7.52
CA LYS A 260 0.36 14.35 7.78
C LYS A 260 0.89 14.07 9.19
N PHE A 261 1.50 12.90 9.36
CA PHE A 261 1.91 12.35 10.65
C PHE A 261 2.92 13.28 11.36
N PHE A 262 3.73 14.02 10.61
CA PHE A 262 4.83 14.84 11.13
C PHE A 262 4.47 16.30 11.44
N HIS A 263 3.27 16.78 11.08
CA HIS A 263 2.87 18.13 11.46
C HIS A 263 2.62 18.23 12.99
N CYS A 264 2.24 17.11 13.63
CA CYS A 264 1.95 17.04 15.07
C CYS A 264 3.19 16.68 15.93
N MET A 265 4.15 15.89 15.41
CA MET A 265 5.34 15.44 16.17
C MET A 265 6.57 16.37 16.09
N ARG A 266 6.50 17.51 15.38
CA ARG A 266 7.60 18.50 15.30
C ARG A 266 8.07 19.01 16.67
N GLN A 267 7.28 18.85 17.72
CA GLN A 267 7.57 19.38 19.07
C GLN A 267 8.21 18.35 20.03
N THR A 268 8.29 17.07 19.67
CA THR A 268 8.55 15.99 20.65
C THR A 268 9.69 15.04 20.28
N ILE A 269 10.20 15.05 19.05
CA ILE A 269 11.22 14.09 18.63
C ILE A 269 12.60 14.51 19.16
N ARG A 270 12.98 13.92 20.31
CA ARG A 270 14.36 13.93 20.84
C ARG A 270 15.05 12.65 20.35
N ILE A 271 15.58 12.65 19.12
CA ILE A 271 16.31 11.49 18.60
C ILE A 271 17.61 11.34 19.39
N LYS A 272 17.71 10.30 20.22
CA LYS A 272 18.97 9.97 20.90
C LYS A 272 19.91 9.36 19.86
N PRO A 273 21.10 9.94 19.63
CA PRO A 273 22.01 9.42 18.63
C PRO A 273 22.46 8.00 18.97
N PHE A 274 22.53 7.14 17.95
CA PHE A 274 22.94 5.73 18.07
C PHE A 274 24.32 5.55 18.75
N TRP A 275 25.25 6.50 18.56
CA TRP A 275 26.58 6.46 19.17
C TRP A 275 26.58 6.56 20.71
N LYS A 276 25.48 6.99 21.34
CA LYS A 276 25.37 7.03 22.80
C LYS A 276 25.24 5.64 23.45
N TYR A 277 24.96 4.59 22.67
CA TYR A 277 24.87 3.20 23.15
C TYR A 277 26.19 2.42 23.12
N ARG A 278 27.27 3.01 22.60
CA ARG A 278 28.60 2.40 22.67
C ARG A 278 29.19 2.63 24.07
N LYS A 279 28.63 1.94 25.08
CA LYS A 279 29.32 1.78 26.37
C LYS A 279 30.70 1.18 26.07
N ARG A 280 31.75 1.92 26.39
CA ARG A 280 33.12 1.42 26.47
C ARG A 280 33.11 0.15 27.32
N LYS A 281 33.20 -1.02 26.69
CA LYS A 281 33.87 -2.16 27.32
C LYS A 281 35.35 -1.79 27.32
N ARG A 282 35.82 -1.25 28.45
CA ARG A 282 37.19 -1.44 28.90
C ARG A 282 37.17 -2.58 29.90
#